data_AF-A0A7Y2EA55-F1
#
_entry.id   AF-A0A7Y2EA55-F1
#
_cell.length_a   1.000
_cell.length_b   1.000
_cell.length_c   1.000
_cell.angle_alpha   90.00
_cell.angle_beta   90.00
_cell.angle_gamma   90.00
#
_symmetry.space_group_name_H-M   'P 1'
#
loop_
_entity.id
_entity.type
_entity.pdbx_description
1 polymer ?
#
loop_
_entity_poly.entity_id
_entity_poly.type
_entity_poly.pdbx_seq_one_letter_code
_entity_poly.pdbx_strand_id
1 'polypeptide(L)'
;MMTSSADNPFAGLPLANRMLAPYPNPFSSDARIAFSNEEAGNLRLTIYDIAGRRVKTLVNEWREAGNHQVWWDGSNESGQDTAPGLYFARYENSNHKDVRKLLKVR
;
A
#
# COMPACT_ATOMS: atom_id res chain seq x y z
N MET A 1 -6.17 -9.64 25.79
CA MET A 1 -5.06 -10.28 25.05
C MET A 1 -4.30 -9.18 24.33
N MET A 2 -2.99 -9.15 24.50
CA MET A 2 -2.12 -8.00 24.27
C MET A 2 -1.85 -7.83 22.77
N THR A 3 -2.23 -6.70 22.17
CA THR A 3 -1.73 -6.30 20.85
C THR A 3 -0.26 -5.95 21.02
N SER A 4 0.61 -6.88 20.64
CA SER A 4 2.05 -6.75 20.72
C SER A 4 2.53 -5.48 20.02
N SER A 5 3.22 -4.61 20.77
CA SER A 5 3.89 -3.39 20.31
C SER A 5 5.05 -3.64 19.33
N ALA A 6 5.14 -4.83 18.73
CA ALA A 6 6.21 -5.26 17.83
C ALA A 6 5.91 -5.10 16.33
N ASP A 7 4.68 -4.73 15.92
CA ASP A 7 4.33 -4.59 14.49
C ASP A 7 3.80 -3.19 14.15
N ASN A 8 4.36 -2.14 14.76
CA ASN A 8 4.20 -0.79 14.23
C ASN A 8 5.41 -0.51 13.30
N PRO A 9 5.29 -0.65 11.97
CA PRO A 9 6.41 -0.46 11.06
C PRO A 9 6.89 1.00 11.00
N PHE A 10 6.19 1.92 11.68
CA PHE A 10 6.55 3.32 11.84
C PHE A 10 7.17 3.67 13.19
N ALA A 11 7.48 2.68 14.04
CA ALA A 11 8.05 2.94 15.37
C ALA A 11 9.35 3.78 15.26
N GLY A 12 9.38 4.93 15.95
CA GLY A 12 10.51 5.85 15.92
C GLY A 12 10.59 6.76 14.68
N LEU A 13 9.63 6.68 13.75
CA LEU A 13 9.54 7.59 12.62
C LEU A 13 8.57 8.75 12.93
N PRO A 14 8.91 9.99 12.55
CA PRO A 14 7.97 11.10 12.63
C PRO A 14 6.81 10.89 11.65
N LEU A 15 5.63 11.39 12.00
CA LEU A 15 4.51 11.49 11.07
C LEU A 15 4.93 12.34 9.87
N ALA A 16 4.73 11.78 8.68
CA ALA A 16 5.01 12.41 7.41
C ALA A 16 4.20 11.68 6.34
N ASN A 17 3.99 12.32 5.19
CA ASN A 17 3.44 11.64 4.02
C ASN A 17 4.49 10.67 3.45
N ARG A 18 4.29 9.37 3.64
CA ARG A 18 5.19 8.33 3.09
C ARG A 18 4.50 6.98 2.99
N MET A 19 4.98 6.14 2.09
CA MET A 19 4.67 4.71 2.04
C MET A 19 5.94 3.90 2.34
N LEU A 20 5.84 2.91 3.22
CA LEU A 20 6.93 1.98 3.49
C LEU A 20 7.03 0.92 2.39
N ALA A 21 8.15 0.20 2.34
CA ALA A 21 8.28 -0.95 1.46
C ALA A 21 7.17 -1.97 1.78
N PRO A 22 6.39 -2.43 0.78
CA PRO A 22 5.41 -3.48 0.96
C PRO A 22 6.07 -4.75 1.51
N TYR A 23 5.37 -5.45 2.40
CA TYR A 23 5.89 -6.64 3.06
C TYR A 23 4.81 -7.75 3.15
N PRO A 24 5.13 -9.00 2.78
CA PRO A 24 6.39 -9.44 2.18
C PRO A 24 6.57 -8.89 0.74
N ASN A 25 7.82 -8.80 0.27
CA ASN A 25 8.13 -8.50 -1.12
C ASN A 25 9.46 -9.18 -1.48
N PRO A 26 9.47 -10.25 -2.29
CA PRO A 26 8.34 -10.79 -3.05
C PRO A 26 7.22 -11.42 -2.20
N PHE A 27 5.98 -11.46 -2.70
CA PHE A 27 4.83 -12.04 -1.99
C PHE A 27 4.14 -13.16 -2.80
N SER A 28 3.58 -14.14 -2.08
CA SER A 28 2.91 -15.32 -2.67
C SER A 28 1.41 -15.37 -2.51
N SER A 29 0.84 -14.62 -1.55
CA SER A 29 -0.58 -14.63 -1.23
C SER A 29 -1.08 -13.19 -1.15
N ASP A 30 -0.55 -12.45 -0.19
CA ASP A 30 -0.86 -11.05 0.02
C ASP A 30 0.40 -10.28 0.42
N ALA A 31 0.36 -8.98 0.18
CA ALA A 31 1.36 -8.03 0.64
C ALA A 31 0.68 -6.92 1.44
N ARG A 32 1.23 -6.62 2.62
CA ARG A 32 0.87 -5.45 3.40
C ARG A 32 1.53 -4.22 2.82
N ILE A 33 0.73 -3.17 2.65
CA ILE A 33 1.19 -1.84 2.24
C ILE A 33 0.90 -0.89 3.40
N ALA A 34 1.96 -0.46 4.07
CA ALA A 34 1.90 0.48 5.18
C ALA A 34 2.23 1.89 4.70
N PHE A 35 1.39 2.87 5.03
CA PHE A 35 1.63 4.28 4.73
C PHE A 35 1.25 5.19 5.91
N SER A 36 1.85 6.37 5.98
CA SER A 36 1.49 7.39 6.97
C SER A 36 1.09 8.68 6.27
N ASN A 37 0.14 9.37 6.90
CA ASN A 37 -0.35 10.68 6.51
C ASN A 37 0.03 11.68 7.61
N GLU A 38 0.62 12.79 7.21
CA GLU A 38 0.96 13.89 8.12
C GLU A 38 -0.30 14.65 8.55
N GLU A 39 -1.22 14.87 7.61
CA GLU A 39 -2.47 15.59 7.80
C GLU A 39 -3.64 14.73 7.31
N ALA A 40 -4.83 14.98 7.86
CA ALA A 40 -6.05 14.32 7.43
C ALA A 40 -6.47 14.82 6.05
N GLY A 41 -6.91 13.91 5.17
CA GLY A 41 -7.23 14.30 3.79
C GLY A 41 -7.62 13.15 2.88
N ASN A 42 -7.98 13.51 1.65
CA ASN A 42 -8.27 12.54 0.61
C ASN A 42 -6.98 11.85 0.15
N LEU A 43 -7.05 10.52 0.14
CA LEU A 43 -5.94 9.65 -0.23
C LEU A 43 -6.38 8.71 -1.33
N ARG A 44 -5.48 8.47 -2.29
CA ARG A 44 -5.58 7.37 -3.23
C ARG A 44 -4.38 6.43 -3.10
N LEU A 45 -4.66 5.14 -2.99
CA LEU A 45 -3.68 4.08 -3.12
C LEU A 45 -4.12 3.12 -4.22
N THR A 46 -3.34 3.04 -5.28
CA THR A 46 -3.69 2.28 -6.49
C THR A 46 -2.53 1.39 -6.92
N ILE A 47 -2.85 0.14 -7.28
CA ILE A 47 -1.92 -0.82 -7.87
C ILE A 47 -1.92 -0.68 -9.39
N TYR A 48 -0.73 -0.65 -9.97
CA TYR A 48 -0.48 -0.61 -11.41
C TYR A 48 0.40 -1.79 -11.83
N ASP A 49 0.23 -2.25 -13.06
CA ASP A 49 1.17 -3.19 -13.69
C ASP A 49 2.36 -2.47 -14.33
N ILE A 50 3.30 -3.23 -14.92
CA ILE A 50 4.48 -2.68 -15.59
C ILE A 50 4.17 -1.82 -16.83
N ALA A 51 3.00 -1.99 -17.44
CA ALA A 51 2.54 -1.16 -18.54
C ALA A 51 1.86 0.13 -18.06
N GLY A 52 1.77 0.34 -16.74
CA GLY A 52 1.08 1.49 -16.15
C GLY A 52 -0.45 1.37 -16.17
N ARG A 53 -1.00 0.17 -16.45
CA ARG A 53 -2.44 -0.06 -16.39
C ARG A 53 -2.87 -0.20 -14.94
N ARG A 54 -4.00 0.42 -14.60
CA ARG A 54 -4.60 0.29 -13.27
C ARG A 54 -5.09 -1.14 -13.05
N VAL A 55 -4.61 -1.77 -11.99
CA VAL A 55 -4.97 -3.14 -11.61
C VAL A 55 -6.07 -3.13 -10.56
N LYS A 56 -5.89 -2.37 -9.47
CA LYS A 56 -6.84 -2.29 -8.36
C LYS A 56 -6.65 -0.99 -7.58
N THR A 57 -7.75 -0.34 -7.20
CA THR A 57 -7.72 0.77 -6.24
C THR A 57 -8.00 0.21 -4.85
N LEU A 58 -7.05 0.35 -3.93
CA LEU A 58 -7.15 -0.18 -2.56
C LEU A 58 -7.75 0.85 -1.60
N VAL A 59 -7.44 2.13 -1.81
CA VAL A 59 -7.96 3.25 -1.03
C VAL A 59 -8.28 4.39 -1.98
N ASN A 60 -9.44 5.02 -1.82
CA ASN A 60 -9.82 6.24 -2.53
C ASN A 60 -10.88 7.00 -1.70
N GLU A 61 -10.46 7.48 -0.53
CA GLU A 61 -11.35 8.09 0.45
C GLU A 61 -10.57 9.06 1.36
N TRP A 62 -11.31 9.75 2.22
CA TRP A 62 -10.75 10.60 3.25
C TRP A 62 -10.21 9.75 4.42
N ARG A 63 -8.99 10.04 4.88
CA ARG A 63 -8.35 9.36 6.02
C ARG A 63 -7.78 10.38 7.00
N GLU A 64 -7.88 10.05 8.29
CA GLU A 64 -7.26 10.81 9.38
C GLU A 64 -5.73 10.86 9.24
N ALA A 65 -5.10 11.86 9.86
CA ALA A 65 -3.66 11.88 10.07
C ALA A 65 -3.24 10.65 10.90
N GLY A 66 -2.09 10.07 10.57
CA GLY A 66 -1.57 8.90 11.28
C GLY A 66 -1.09 7.79 10.36
N ASN A 67 -0.85 6.63 10.97
CA ASN A 67 -0.34 5.44 10.31
C ASN A 67 -1.49 4.51 9.91
N HIS A 68 -1.42 4.02 8.68
CA HIS A 68 -2.45 3.18 8.08
C HIS A 68 -1.80 1.98 7.39
N GLN A 69 -2.60 0.92 7.22
CA GLN A 69 -2.18 -0.28 6.51
C GLN A 69 -3.34 -0.88 5.74
N VAL A 70 -3.04 -1.38 4.55
CA VAL A 70 -3.97 -2.18 3.75
C VAL A 70 -3.24 -3.39 3.17
N TRP A 71 -4.00 -4.37 2.71
CA TRP A 71 -3.48 -5.57 2.08
C TRP A 71 -3.89 -5.62 0.63
N TRP A 72 -2.96 -6.09 -0.20
CA TRP A 72 -3.27 -6.48 -1.57
C TRP A 72 -3.01 -7.97 -1.72
N ASP A 73 -4.05 -8.68 -2.14
CA ASP A 73 -4.14 -10.12 -2.38
C ASP A 73 -3.68 -10.54 -3.78
N GLY A 74 -3.11 -9.61 -4.56
CA GLY A 74 -2.72 -9.91 -5.94
C GLY A 74 -3.90 -10.04 -6.91
N SER A 75 -5.10 -9.55 -6.57
CA SER A 75 -6.26 -9.55 -7.47
C SER A 75 -6.51 -8.18 -8.12
N ASN A 76 -7.27 -8.15 -9.21
CA ASN A 76 -7.69 -6.94 -9.91
C ASN A 76 -9.00 -6.35 -9.36
N GLU A 77 -9.53 -5.28 -9.97
CA GLU A 77 -10.82 -4.65 -9.58
C GLU A 77 -12.02 -5.61 -9.63
N SER A 78 -11.97 -6.65 -10.47
CA SER A 78 -13.01 -7.69 -10.57
C SER A 78 -12.80 -8.85 -9.59
N GLY A 79 -11.81 -8.78 -8.71
CA GLY A 79 -11.46 -9.85 -7.77
C GLY A 79 -10.79 -11.06 -8.42
N GLN A 80 -10.36 -10.95 -9.68
CA GLN A 80 -9.65 -12.03 -10.37
C GLN A 80 -8.16 -11.97 -10.07
N ASP A 81 -7.56 -13.15 -9.90
CA ASP A 81 -6.12 -13.28 -9.67
C ASP A 81 -5.31 -12.75 -10.86
N THR A 82 -4.33 -11.90 -10.60
CA THR A 82 -3.44 -11.35 -11.64
C THR A 82 -2.23 -12.25 -11.85
N ALA A 83 -1.64 -12.27 -13.05
CA ALA A 83 -0.42 -13.04 -13.29
C ALA A 83 0.74 -12.66 -12.34
N PRO A 84 1.66 -13.58 -12.03
CA PRO A 84 2.92 -13.26 -11.38
C PRO A 84 3.68 -12.17 -12.16
N GLY A 85 4.35 -11.28 -11.45
CA GLY A 85 5.05 -10.17 -12.09
C GLY A 85 5.32 -8.98 -11.18
N LEU A 86 5.87 -7.93 -11.80
CA LEU A 86 6.16 -6.66 -11.15
C LEU A 86 4.96 -5.73 -11.22
N TYR A 87 4.59 -5.20 -10.07
CA TYR A 87 3.53 -4.24 -9.86
C TYR A 87 4.05 -3.03 -9.09
N PHE A 88 3.26 -1.95 -9.10
CA PHE A 88 3.57 -0.70 -8.45
C PHE A 88 2.39 -0.25 -7.60
N ALA A 89 2.57 -0.14 -6.29
CA ALA A 89 1.66 0.59 -5.44
C ALA A 89 2.00 2.08 -5.54
N ARG A 90 1.00 2.88 -5.90
CA ARG A 90 1.11 4.34 -5.98
C ARG A 90 0.20 4.96 -4.93
N TYR A 91 0.82 5.62 -3.98
CA TYR A 91 0.21 6.45 -2.96
C TYR A 91 0.17 7.89 -3.47
N GLU A 92 -0.97 8.54 -3.37
CA GLU A 92 -1.14 9.96 -3.71
C GLU A 92 -2.10 10.64 -2.73
N ASN A 93 -1.70 11.80 -2.24
CA ASN A 93 -2.57 12.76 -1.57
C ASN A 93 -2.39 14.15 -2.21
N SER A 94 -2.98 15.20 -1.63
CA SER A 94 -2.92 16.56 -2.17
C SER A 94 -1.49 17.08 -2.41
N ASN A 95 -0.52 16.68 -1.57
CA ASN A 95 0.81 17.30 -1.50
C ASN A 95 1.97 16.32 -1.77
N HIS A 96 1.70 15.02 -1.86
CA HIS A 96 2.73 13.98 -1.92
C HIS A 96 2.33 12.82 -2.82
N LYS A 97 3.33 12.26 -3.51
CA LYS A 97 3.20 11.04 -4.30
C LYS A 97 4.37 10.12 -3.97
N ASP A 98 4.07 8.86 -3.65
CA ASP A 98 5.06 7.82 -3.38
C ASP A 98 4.72 6.57 -4.19
N VAL A 99 5.74 5.87 -4.67
CA VAL A 99 5.59 4.66 -5.47
C VAL A 99 6.50 3.56 -4.94
N ARG A 100 5.93 2.39 -4.68
CA ARG A 100 6.67 1.21 -4.21
C ARG A 100 6.42 0.02 -5.12
N LYS A 101 7.48 -0.76 -5.35
CA LYS A 101 7.42 -1.99 -6.16
C LYS A 101 6.83 -3.13 -5.34
N LEU A 102 6.06 -4.00 -5.98
CA LEU A 102 5.59 -5.27 -5.46
C LEU A 102 5.89 -6.37 -6.48
N LEU A 103 6.53 -7.44 -6.04
CA LEU A 103 6.81 -8.61 -6.86
C LEU A 103 5.91 -9.77 -6.42
N LYS A 104 4.95 -10.13 -7.27
CA LYS A 104 4.08 -11.30 -7.08
C LYS A 104 4.76 -12.53 -7.70
N VAL A 105 4.85 -13.63 -6.95
CA VAL A 105 5.57 -14.85 -7.41
C VAL A 105 4.67 -16.05 -7.71
N ARG A 106 3.40 -16.02 -7.31
CA ARG A 106 2.41 -17.07 -7.57
C ARG A 106 1.08 -16.45 -7.91
#